data_AF-A0A151A593-F1
#
_entry.id   AF-A0A151A593-F1
#
_cell.length_a   1.000
_cell.length_b   1.000
_cell.length_c   1.000
_cell.angle_alpha   90.00
_cell.angle_beta   90.00
_cell.angle_gamma   90.00
#
_symmetry.space_group_name_H-M   'P 1'
#
loop_
_entity.id
_entity.type
_entity.pdbx_description
1 polymer ?
#
loop_
_entity_poly.entity_id
_entity_poly.type
_entity_poly.pdbx_seq_one_letter_code
_entity_poly.pdbx_strand_id
1 'polypeptide(L)'
;MRRVLILGANGAVAKAAINSFLENTNYTLRLFLRDANRLPDYASDRIRVREGDATNYEDVEKAMDDVDFVVASLSGELDKEATVIAKAMTNKNVKRLVFVTALGIYDEVPGNFGEWVKDQVSDKLKVYRTAADIIESSGLDYTILRPAWLSHKNEIDYETTAKNEPFKGTEVSRKSVAAVIVNIAKDPELYLNENIGVNKPNSTGDKPSWL
;
A
#
# COMPACT_ATOMS: atom_id res chain seq x y z
N MET A 1 -16.43 4.99 14.67
CA MET A 1 -15.28 4.07 14.69
C MET A 1 -15.13 3.54 13.27
N ARG A 2 -13.95 3.62 12.64
CA ARG A 2 -13.77 3.19 11.24
C ARG A 2 -13.44 1.69 11.16
N ARG A 3 -13.88 1.06 10.07
CA ARG A 3 -13.61 -0.33 9.71
C ARG A 3 -12.68 -0.35 8.51
N VAL A 4 -11.46 -0.79 8.73
CA VAL A 4 -10.39 -0.78 7.73
C VAL A 4 -10.22 -2.19 7.16
N LEU A 5 -10.42 -2.35 5.86
CA LEU A 5 -10.07 -3.57 5.14
C LEU A 5 -8.62 -3.51 4.68
N ILE A 6 -7.84 -4.52 5.00
CA ILE A 6 -6.45 -4.66 4.57
C ILE A 6 -6.36 -5.88 3.66
N LEU A 7 -6.28 -5.63 2.35
CA LEU A 7 -6.06 -6.65 1.32
C LEU A 7 -4.57 -6.97 1.23
N GLY A 8 -4.23 -8.25 1.32
CA GLY A 8 -2.83 -8.69 1.38
C GLY A 8 -2.28 -8.65 2.80
N ALA A 9 -3.10 -8.97 3.81
CA ALA A 9 -2.78 -8.78 5.23
C ALA A 9 -1.47 -9.44 5.72
N ASN A 10 -0.95 -10.45 5.01
CA ASN A 10 0.33 -11.07 5.34
C ASN A 10 1.57 -10.32 4.79
N GLY A 11 1.39 -9.30 3.96
CA GLY A 11 2.48 -8.48 3.41
C GLY A 11 3.24 -7.73 4.51
N ALA A 12 4.54 -7.50 4.31
CA ALA A 12 5.36 -6.89 5.35
C ALA A 12 4.97 -5.43 5.67
N VAL A 13 4.52 -4.66 4.66
CA VAL A 13 3.94 -3.33 4.89
C VAL A 13 2.58 -3.45 5.57
N ALA A 14 1.74 -4.41 5.13
CA ALA A 14 0.44 -4.67 5.76
C ALA A 14 0.57 -5.00 7.26
N LYS A 15 1.52 -5.88 7.65
CA LYS A 15 1.79 -6.20 9.06
C LYS A 15 2.21 -4.96 9.87
N ALA A 16 3.07 -4.11 9.30
CA ALA A 16 3.45 -2.84 9.93
C ALA A 16 2.24 -1.90 10.07
N ALA A 17 1.36 -1.83 9.06
CA ALA A 17 0.13 -1.05 9.11
C ALA A 17 -0.86 -1.60 10.15
N ILE A 18 -1.05 -2.92 10.22
CA ILE A 18 -1.90 -3.58 11.23
C ILE A 18 -1.46 -3.19 12.64
N ASN A 19 -0.16 -3.34 12.96
CA ASN A 19 0.36 -2.95 14.26
C ASN A 19 0.16 -1.45 14.52
N SER A 20 0.48 -0.60 13.54
CA SER A 20 0.30 0.84 13.66
C SER A 20 -1.16 1.25 13.90
N PHE A 21 -2.12 0.61 13.24
CA PHE A 21 -3.55 0.83 13.47
C PHE A 21 -3.97 0.40 14.89
N LEU A 22 -3.50 -0.77 15.34
CA LEU A 22 -3.80 -1.27 16.67
C LEU A 22 -3.23 -0.35 17.76
N GLU A 23 -2.02 0.15 17.59
CA GLU A 23 -1.34 1.02 18.56
C GLU A 23 -1.92 2.45 18.57
N ASN A 24 -2.26 3.01 17.41
CA ASN A 24 -2.47 4.45 17.26
C ASN A 24 -3.91 4.87 16.95
N THR A 25 -4.86 3.92 16.95
CA THR A 25 -6.28 4.17 16.67
C THR A 25 -7.19 3.25 17.48
N ASN A 26 -8.49 3.57 17.51
CA ASN A 26 -9.54 2.67 17.99
C ASN A 26 -10.26 1.94 16.84
N TYR A 27 -9.66 1.86 15.64
CA TYR A 27 -10.32 1.27 14.47
C TYR A 27 -10.37 -0.24 14.58
N THR A 28 -11.34 -0.82 13.86
CA THR A 28 -11.43 -2.28 13.69
C THR A 28 -10.87 -2.68 12.34
N LEU A 29 -10.21 -3.82 12.29
CA LEU A 29 -9.48 -4.28 11.10
C LEU A 29 -10.17 -5.53 10.53
N ARG A 30 -10.38 -5.53 9.22
CA ARG A 30 -10.75 -6.69 8.41
C ARG A 30 -9.51 -7.11 7.63
N LEU A 31 -8.94 -8.25 7.98
CA LEU A 31 -7.72 -8.76 7.36
C LEU A 31 -8.09 -9.76 6.27
N PHE A 32 -7.66 -9.49 5.04
CA PHE A 32 -7.96 -10.34 3.89
C PHE A 32 -6.68 -10.88 3.26
N LEU A 33 -6.60 -12.21 3.12
CA LEU A 33 -5.45 -12.93 2.60
C LEU A 33 -5.84 -14.36 2.18
N ARG A 34 -4.97 -15.05 1.45
CA ARG A 34 -5.25 -16.42 0.94
C ARG A 34 -5.22 -17.52 2.00
N ASP A 35 -4.43 -17.34 3.06
CA ASP A 35 -4.23 -18.35 4.10
C ASP A 35 -3.98 -17.64 5.44
N ALA A 36 -4.98 -17.73 6.32
CA ALA A 36 -5.01 -17.09 7.62
C ALA A 36 -3.94 -17.62 8.58
N ASN A 37 -3.46 -18.86 8.40
CA ASN A 37 -2.43 -19.47 9.25
C ASN A 37 -1.08 -18.75 9.15
N ARG A 38 -0.90 -17.91 8.13
CA ARG A 38 0.32 -17.11 7.92
C ARG A 38 0.35 -15.83 8.75
N LEU A 39 -0.77 -15.45 9.35
CA LEU A 39 -0.83 -14.30 10.24
C LEU A 39 -0.30 -14.65 11.63
N PRO A 40 0.45 -13.74 12.27
CA PRO A 40 0.69 -13.87 13.70
C PRO A 40 -0.64 -13.70 14.46
N ASP A 41 -0.71 -14.25 15.66
CA ASP A 41 -1.78 -13.90 16.59
C ASP A 41 -1.55 -12.47 17.11
N TYR A 42 -2.46 -11.57 16.75
CA TYR A 42 -2.42 -10.18 17.19
C TYR A 42 -3.11 -9.96 18.55
N ALA A 43 -3.71 -11.00 19.15
CA ALA A 43 -4.37 -10.96 20.46
C ALA A 43 -5.31 -9.75 20.66
N SER A 44 -6.11 -9.42 19.64
CA SER A 44 -6.95 -8.22 19.59
C SER A 44 -8.37 -8.56 19.14
N ASP A 45 -9.36 -8.14 19.92
CA ASP A 45 -10.79 -8.28 19.63
C ASP A 45 -11.26 -7.39 18.46
N ARG A 46 -10.43 -6.43 18.04
CA ARG A 46 -10.68 -5.51 16.93
C ARG A 46 -10.39 -6.12 15.56
N ILE A 47 -9.84 -7.33 15.49
CA ILE A 47 -9.49 -8.01 14.24
C ILE A 47 -10.55 -9.04 13.85
N ARG A 48 -10.91 -9.04 12.57
CA ARG A 48 -11.61 -10.13 11.90
C ARG A 48 -10.82 -10.54 10.67
N VAL A 49 -10.64 -11.84 10.48
CA VAL A 49 -9.89 -12.40 9.35
C VAL A 49 -10.87 -13.04 8.37
N ARG A 50 -10.61 -12.84 7.07
CA ARG A 50 -11.33 -13.49 5.99
C ARG A 50 -10.34 -14.04 4.99
N GLU A 51 -10.50 -15.31 4.64
CA GLU A 51 -9.72 -15.92 3.56
C GLU A 51 -10.35 -15.61 2.20
N GLY A 52 -9.51 -15.40 1.19
CA GLY A 52 -9.93 -15.19 -0.19
C GLY A 52 -8.77 -14.77 -1.11
N ASP A 53 -9.03 -14.75 -2.42
CA ASP A 53 -8.07 -14.29 -3.41
C ASP A 53 -8.40 -12.87 -3.93
N ALA A 54 -7.39 -11.99 -3.96
CA ALA A 54 -7.56 -10.61 -4.42
C ALA A 54 -7.79 -10.50 -5.94
N THR A 55 -7.56 -11.58 -6.68
CA THR A 55 -7.90 -11.69 -8.11
C THR A 55 -9.33 -12.20 -8.33
N ASN A 56 -10.03 -12.64 -7.28
CA ASN A 56 -11.40 -13.11 -7.35
C ASN A 56 -12.38 -12.00 -6.94
N TYR A 57 -13.25 -11.62 -7.87
CA TYR A 57 -14.22 -10.55 -7.64
C TYR A 57 -15.17 -10.82 -6.48
N GLU A 58 -15.73 -12.02 -6.37
CA GLU A 58 -16.69 -12.34 -5.31
C GLU A 58 -16.04 -12.34 -3.92
N ASP A 59 -14.80 -12.80 -3.83
CA ASP A 59 -14.06 -12.81 -2.56
C ASP A 59 -13.81 -11.38 -2.08
N VAL A 60 -13.33 -10.51 -2.97
CA VAL A 60 -13.07 -9.09 -2.66
C VAL A 60 -14.38 -8.35 -2.38
N GLU A 61 -15.42 -8.56 -3.18
CA GLU A 61 -16.73 -7.93 -2.99
C GLU A 61 -17.33 -8.28 -1.62
N LYS A 62 -17.30 -9.55 -1.21
CA LYS A 62 -17.78 -9.95 0.12
C LYS A 62 -16.90 -9.43 1.25
N ALA A 63 -15.62 -9.16 1.00
CA ALA A 63 -14.71 -8.57 1.99
C ALA A 63 -14.96 -7.07 2.21
N MET A 64 -15.62 -6.39 1.26
CA MET A 64 -15.98 -4.97 1.34
C MET A 64 -17.25 -4.70 2.18
N ASP A 65 -17.95 -5.75 2.64
CA ASP A 65 -19.10 -5.59 3.52
C ASP A 65 -18.66 -4.93 4.83
N ASP A 66 -19.36 -3.87 5.24
CA ASP A 66 -19.09 -3.16 6.49
C ASP A 66 -17.69 -2.50 6.53
N VAL A 67 -17.23 -1.94 5.41
CA VAL A 67 -15.90 -1.30 5.28
C VAL A 67 -16.02 0.19 4.97
N ASP A 68 -15.21 1.00 5.66
CA ASP A 68 -15.16 2.46 5.45
C ASP A 68 -13.91 2.89 4.68
N PHE A 69 -12.83 2.12 4.78
CA PHE A 69 -11.50 2.47 4.25
C PHE A 69 -10.77 1.20 3.81
N VAL A 70 -10.15 1.22 2.64
CA VAL A 70 -9.41 0.08 2.10
C VAL A 70 -7.93 0.39 2.00
N VAL A 71 -7.09 -0.54 2.47
CA VAL A 71 -5.65 -0.57 2.22
C VAL A 71 -5.35 -1.80 1.37
N ALA A 72 -4.80 -1.59 0.18
CA ALA A 72 -4.30 -2.67 -0.67
C ALA A 72 -2.77 -2.64 -0.66
N SER A 73 -2.16 -3.68 -0.08
CA SER A 73 -0.71 -3.88 -0.07
C SER A 73 -0.41 -5.31 -0.53
N LEU A 74 -0.43 -5.48 -1.85
CA LEU A 74 -0.37 -6.77 -2.54
C LEU A 74 0.93 -6.86 -3.35
N SER A 75 1.33 -8.09 -3.70
CA SER A 75 2.56 -8.35 -4.46
C SER A 75 2.39 -9.39 -5.56
N GLY A 76 1.13 -9.63 -5.98
CA GLY A 76 0.75 -10.62 -6.98
C GLY A 76 0.52 -10.00 -8.35
N GLU A 77 -0.60 -10.36 -8.98
CA GLU A 77 -1.04 -9.85 -10.28
C GLU A 77 -1.73 -8.49 -10.08
N LEU A 78 -0.93 -7.48 -9.73
CA LEU A 78 -1.42 -6.22 -9.16
C LEU A 78 -2.38 -5.46 -10.11
N ASP A 79 -2.24 -5.63 -11.42
CA ASP A 79 -3.13 -5.09 -12.45
C ASP A 79 -4.52 -5.74 -12.43
N LYS A 80 -4.58 -7.07 -12.31
CA LYS A 80 -5.83 -7.82 -12.13
C LYS A 80 -6.47 -7.48 -10.79
N GLU A 81 -5.67 -7.46 -9.72
CA GLU A 81 -6.09 -7.10 -8.38
C GLU A 81 -6.66 -5.66 -8.36
N ALA A 82 -6.01 -4.69 -9.00
CA ALA A 82 -6.50 -3.31 -9.11
C ALA A 82 -7.87 -3.24 -9.80
N THR A 83 -8.05 -3.98 -10.90
CA THR A 83 -9.34 -4.06 -11.62
C THR A 83 -10.45 -4.61 -10.72
N VAL A 84 -10.17 -5.71 -10.01
CA VAL A 84 -11.13 -6.35 -9.11
C VAL A 84 -11.48 -5.44 -7.94
N ILE A 85 -10.47 -4.84 -7.31
CA ILE A 85 -10.64 -3.94 -6.17
C ILE A 85 -11.48 -2.73 -6.57
N ALA A 86 -11.12 -2.06 -7.67
CA ALA A 86 -11.87 -0.90 -8.16
C ALA A 86 -13.34 -1.24 -8.43
N LYS A 87 -13.59 -2.37 -9.10
CA LYS A 87 -14.97 -2.83 -9.37
C LYS A 87 -15.75 -3.15 -8.10
N ALA A 88 -15.15 -3.89 -7.16
CA ALA A 88 -15.79 -4.30 -5.92
C ALA A 88 -16.11 -3.10 -5.01
N MET A 89 -15.15 -2.17 -4.88
CA MET A 89 -15.32 -0.93 -4.13
C MET A 89 -16.46 -0.07 -4.69
N THR A 90 -16.50 0.10 -6.02
CA THR A 90 -17.59 0.81 -6.70
C THR A 90 -18.94 0.13 -6.45
N ASN A 91 -19.03 -1.20 -6.59
CA ASN A 91 -20.29 -1.91 -6.37
C ASN A 91 -20.79 -1.82 -4.92
N LYS A 92 -19.88 -1.77 -3.95
CA LYS A 92 -20.18 -1.70 -2.52
C LYS A 92 -20.24 -0.26 -1.99
N ASN A 93 -20.09 0.74 -2.87
CA ASN A 93 -20.05 2.16 -2.53
C ASN A 93 -19.01 2.50 -1.45
N VAL A 94 -17.88 1.77 -1.44
CA VAL A 94 -16.71 2.06 -0.59
C VAL A 94 -15.75 2.90 -1.41
N LYS A 95 -15.48 4.14 -1.01
CA LYS A 95 -14.76 5.09 -1.89
C LYS A 95 -13.28 5.23 -1.57
N ARG A 96 -12.92 5.26 -0.28
CA ARG A 96 -11.56 5.62 0.15
C ARG A 96 -10.60 4.45 0.06
N LEU A 97 -9.58 4.60 -0.79
CA LEU A 97 -8.56 3.58 -1.06
C LEU A 97 -7.15 4.13 -0.84
N VAL A 98 -6.32 3.40 -0.11
CA VAL A 98 -4.85 3.51 -0.19
C VAL A 98 -4.30 2.30 -0.93
N PHE A 99 -3.61 2.52 -2.04
CA PHE A 99 -3.09 1.47 -2.92
C PHE A 99 -1.56 1.54 -2.98
N VAL A 100 -0.88 0.53 -2.45
CA VAL A 100 0.59 0.48 -2.41
C VAL A 100 1.13 -0.16 -3.67
N THR A 101 2.01 0.55 -4.36
CA THR A 101 2.75 0.08 -5.55
C THR A 101 4.25 0.05 -5.24
N ALA A 102 5.08 0.64 -6.11
CA ALA A 102 6.53 0.71 -5.96
C ALA A 102 7.06 1.98 -6.64
N LEU A 103 8.22 2.47 -6.19
CA LEU A 103 9.02 3.44 -6.94
C LEU A 103 9.41 2.92 -8.33
N GLY A 104 9.64 3.84 -9.27
CA GLY A 104 10.20 3.54 -10.60
C GLY A 104 9.15 3.20 -11.66
N ILE A 105 7.87 3.14 -11.28
CA ILE A 105 6.77 2.82 -12.21
C ILE A 105 6.43 3.98 -13.18
N TYR A 106 7.10 5.12 -13.04
CA TYR A 106 6.99 6.31 -13.89
C TYR A 106 8.36 6.82 -14.36
N ASP A 107 9.43 6.00 -14.27
CA ASP A 107 10.81 6.43 -14.57
C ASP A 107 11.28 7.64 -13.73
N GLU A 108 10.75 7.79 -12.51
CA GLU A 108 10.91 8.95 -11.64
C GLU A 108 12.13 8.87 -10.70
N VAL A 109 12.91 7.79 -10.80
CA VAL A 109 14.07 7.53 -9.93
C VAL A 109 15.34 7.87 -10.71
N PRO A 110 16.05 8.95 -10.36
CA PRO A 110 17.22 9.40 -11.12
C PRO A 110 18.50 8.62 -10.75
N GLY A 111 19.49 8.73 -11.62
CA GLY A 111 20.87 8.27 -11.37
C GLY A 111 21.05 6.76 -11.29
N ASN A 112 22.20 6.33 -10.79
CA ASN A 112 22.61 4.93 -10.67
C ASN A 112 21.59 4.08 -9.88
N PHE A 113 20.93 4.69 -8.89
CA PHE A 113 19.89 4.00 -8.14
C PHE A 113 18.67 3.68 -9.00
N GLY A 114 18.27 4.56 -9.92
CA GLY A 114 17.19 4.29 -10.86
C GLY A 114 17.51 3.13 -11.80
N GLU A 115 18.74 3.08 -12.31
CA GLU A 115 19.22 1.96 -13.13
C GLU A 115 19.23 0.66 -12.31
N TRP A 116 19.74 0.71 -11.09
CA TRP A 116 19.74 -0.44 -10.18
C TRP A 116 18.33 -0.93 -9.87
N VAL A 117 17.36 -0.04 -9.61
CA VAL A 117 15.95 -0.41 -9.39
C VAL A 117 15.38 -1.13 -10.61
N LYS A 118 15.64 -0.62 -11.82
CA LYS A 118 15.20 -1.27 -13.06
C LYS A 118 15.76 -2.68 -13.18
N ASP A 119 17.04 -2.88 -12.88
CA ASP A 119 17.67 -4.20 -12.93
C ASP A 119 17.06 -5.18 -11.91
N GLN A 120 16.65 -4.71 -10.73
CA GLN A 120 16.09 -5.58 -9.70
C GLN A 120 14.62 -5.98 -9.93
N VAL A 121 13.80 -5.11 -10.55
CA VAL A 121 12.34 -5.30 -10.58
C VAL A 121 11.66 -5.01 -11.92
N SER A 122 12.42 -4.92 -13.03
CA SER A 122 11.93 -4.61 -14.38
C SER A 122 10.62 -5.32 -14.77
N ASP A 123 10.53 -6.63 -14.55
CA ASP A 123 9.37 -7.44 -14.91
C ASP A 123 8.08 -7.02 -14.19
N LYS A 124 8.20 -6.45 -12.99
CA LYS A 124 7.06 -6.03 -12.15
C LYS A 124 6.65 -4.58 -12.40
N LEU A 125 7.58 -3.72 -12.83
CA LEU A 125 7.31 -2.28 -13.00
C LEU A 125 6.16 -2.03 -13.97
N LYS A 126 6.08 -2.79 -15.07
CA LYS A 126 4.98 -2.68 -16.03
C LYS A 126 3.62 -3.03 -15.43
N VAL A 127 3.55 -4.14 -14.68
CA VAL A 127 2.32 -4.57 -13.99
C VAL A 127 1.88 -3.52 -12.97
N TYR A 128 2.83 -2.94 -12.24
CA TYR A 128 2.53 -1.95 -11.20
C TYR A 128 2.13 -0.60 -11.79
N ARG A 129 2.73 -0.20 -12.93
CA ARG A 129 2.30 0.94 -13.75
C ARG A 129 0.86 0.76 -14.21
N THR A 130 0.52 -0.39 -14.81
CA THR A 130 -0.85 -0.68 -15.24
C THR A 130 -1.84 -0.67 -14.07
N ALA A 131 -1.47 -1.25 -12.92
CA ALA A 131 -2.30 -1.20 -11.72
C ALA A 131 -2.56 0.25 -11.25
N ALA A 132 -1.52 1.10 -11.24
CA ALA A 132 -1.66 2.51 -10.92
C ALA A 132 -2.60 3.23 -11.91
N ASP A 133 -2.45 3.00 -13.22
CA ASP A 133 -3.35 3.60 -14.24
C ASP A 133 -4.82 3.21 -14.04
N ILE A 134 -5.08 1.94 -13.68
CA ILE A 134 -6.43 1.45 -13.38
C ILE A 134 -7.02 2.18 -12.17
N ILE A 135 -6.24 2.33 -11.09
CA ILE A 135 -6.73 3.02 -9.88
C ILE A 135 -6.93 4.52 -10.15
N GLU A 136 -6.01 5.18 -10.85
CA GLU A 136 -6.13 6.61 -11.19
C GLU A 136 -7.36 6.91 -12.06
N SER A 137 -7.78 5.95 -12.90
CA SER A 137 -8.97 6.06 -13.77
C SER A 137 -10.26 5.51 -13.14
N SER A 138 -10.21 4.97 -11.93
CA SER A 138 -11.34 4.25 -11.30
C SER A 138 -12.49 5.14 -10.81
N GLY A 139 -12.22 6.44 -10.59
CA GLY A 139 -13.18 7.34 -9.93
C GLY A 139 -13.30 7.14 -8.41
N LEU A 140 -12.45 6.30 -7.80
CA LEU A 140 -12.35 6.16 -6.35
C LEU A 140 -11.62 7.35 -5.71
N ASP A 141 -11.86 7.55 -4.42
CA ASP A 141 -11.11 8.48 -3.56
C ASP A 141 -9.77 7.85 -3.19
N TYR A 142 -8.84 7.81 -4.14
CA TYR A 142 -7.60 7.04 -4.01
C TYR A 142 -6.45 7.86 -3.42
N THR A 143 -5.50 7.16 -2.82
CA THR A 143 -4.11 7.60 -2.68
C THR A 143 -3.22 6.45 -3.08
N ILE A 144 -2.37 6.65 -4.09
CA ILE A 144 -1.37 5.68 -4.47
C ILE A 144 -0.08 5.98 -3.72
N LEU A 145 0.49 4.97 -3.06
CA LEU A 145 1.79 5.06 -2.39
C LEU A 145 2.84 4.33 -3.21
N ARG A 146 3.88 5.05 -3.64
CA ARG A 146 5.10 4.51 -4.24
C ARG A 146 6.22 4.55 -3.20
N PRO A 147 6.38 3.52 -2.36
CA PRO A 147 7.48 3.50 -1.41
C PRO A 147 8.82 3.36 -2.15
N ALA A 148 9.85 4.00 -1.63
CA ALA A 148 11.24 3.70 -1.96
C ALA A 148 11.64 2.29 -1.47
N TRP A 149 12.92 1.91 -1.58
CA TRP A 149 13.34 0.55 -1.27
C TRP A 149 13.06 0.19 0.21
N LEU A 150 12.28 -0.86 0.44
CA LEU A 150 11.69 -1.14 1.75
C LEU A 150 12.69 -1.79 2.73
N SER A 151 12.95 -1.11 3.85
CA SER A 151 13.78 -1.60 4.95
C SER A 151 12.95 -2.18 6.11
N HIS A 152 13.61 -2.90 7.02
CA HIS A 152 13.04 -3.38 8.28
C HIS A 152 13.48 -2.52 9.49
N LYS A 153 14.07 -1.34 9.26
CA LYS A 153 14.50 -0.43 10.34
C LYS A 153 13.28 -0.04 11.19
N ASN A 154 13.44 -0.08 12.52
CA ASN A 154 12.39 0.32 13.46
C ASN A 154 12.38 1.83 13.65
N GLU A 155 12.01 2.58 12.61
CA GLU A 155 11.98 4.04 12.60
C GLU A 155 10.75 4.54 11.86
N ILE A 156 10.26 5.71 12.23
CA ILE A 156 9.30 6.49 11.44
C ILE A 156 10.05 7.76 11.03
N ASP A 157 10.59 7.71 9.82
CA ASP A 157 11.34 8.80 9.18
C ASP A 157 11.04 8.73 7.68
N TYR A 158 10.31 9.73 7.17
CA TYR A 158 9.92 9.80 5.77
C TYR A 158 9.65 11.25 5.34
N GLU A 159 9.79 11.46 4.04
CA GLU A 159 9.25 12.57 3.28
C GLU A 159 8.47 12.03 2.07
N THR A 160 7.74 12.91 1.39
CA THR A 160 6.94 12.55 0.21
C THR A 160 7.38 13.34 -1.02
N THR A 161 7.14 12.76 -2.19
CA THR A 161 7.29 13.43 -3.49
C THR A 161 5.99 13.30 -4.28
N ALA A 162 5.66 14.31 -5.09
CA ALA A 162 4.51 14.23 -5.99
C ALA A 162 4.77 13.23 -7.14
N LYS A 163 3.72 12.90 -7.90
CA LYS A 163 3.80 12.00 -9.08
C LYS A 163 4.85 12.42 -10.10
N ASN A 164 4.93 13.72 -10.37
CA ASN A 164 5.79 14.30 -11.40
C ASN A 164 7.11 14.84 -10.83
N GLU A 165 7.44 14.51 -9.57
CA GLU A 165 8.68 14.89 -8.93
C GLU A 165 9.64 13.70 -8.87
N PRO A 166 10.95 13.92 -9.04
CA PRO A 166 11.94 12.87 -8.85
C PRO A 166 11.96 12.41 -7.39
N PHE A 167 12.22 11.11 -7.17
CA PHE A 167 12.49 10.61 -5.81
C PHE A 167 13.72 11.29 -5.21
N LYS A 168 13.66 11.57 -3.91
CA LYS A 168 14.72 12.24 -3.14
C LYS A 168 15.59 11.27 -2.32
N GLY A 169 15.17 10.01 -2.20
CA GLY A 169 15.83 9.02 -1.35
C GLY A 169 15.71 7.61 -1.90
N THR A 170 16.63 6.73 -1.47
CA THR A 170 16.75 5.38 -2.01
C THR A 170 15.98 4.33 -1.20
N GLU A 171 15.69 4.61 0.06
CA GLU A 171 15.13 3.65 1.00
C GLU A 171 14.02 4.26 1.86
N VAL A 172 13.18 3.41 2.44
CA VAL A 172 12.19 3.81 3.45
C VAL A 172 11.85 2.62 4.34
N SER A 173 11.60 2.86 5.63
CA SER A 173 11.16 1.78 6.51
C SER A 173 9.70 1.41 6.23
N ARG A 174 9.36 0.13 6.36
CA ARG A 174 7.96 -0.33 6.30
C ARG A 174 7.08 0.34 7.38
N LYS A 175 7.69 0.72 8.51
CA LYS A 175 7.02 1.42 9.61
C LYS A 175 6.68 2.87 9.25
N SER A 176 7.54 3.55 8.49
CA SER A 176 7.24 4.86 7.89
C SER A 176 6.06 4.79 6.92
N VAL A 177 6.06 3.81 6.00
CA VAL A 177 4.95 3.62 5.06
C VAL A 177 3.64 3.34 5.79
N ALA A 178 3.68 2.49 6.83
CA ALA A 178 2.55 2.24 7.71
C ALA A 178 2.05 3.51 8.42
N ALA A 179 2.95 4.40 8.86
CA ALA A 179 2.57 5.68 9.47
C ALA A 179 1.81 6.58 8.48
N VAL A 180 2.25 6.66 7.22
CA VAL A 180 1.54 7.39 6.15
C VAL A 180 0.13 6.83 5.97
N ILE A 181 -0.01 5.51 5.86
CA ILE A 181 -1.32 4.83 5.71
C ILE A 181 -2.26 5.19 6.87
N VAL A 182 -1.77 5.11 8.12
CA VAL A 182 -2.58 5.42 9.30
C VAL A 182 -2.95 6.90 9.38
N ASN A 183 -2.05 7.81 8.96
CA ASN A 183 -2.35 9.25 8.91
C ASN A 183 -3.45 9.55 7.89
N ILE A 184 -3.39 8.97 6.69
CA ILE A 184 -4.46 9.06 5.68
C ILE A 184 -5.76 8.46 6.22
N ALA A 185 -5.69 7.33 6.93
CA ALA A 185 -6.87 6.72 7.51
C ALA A 185 -7.47 7.54 8.67
N LYS A 186 -6.71 8.43 9.33
CA LYS A 186 -7.20 9.37 10.35
C LYS A 186 -7.81 10.61 9.69
N ASP A 187 -7.16 11.14 8.66
CA ASP A 187 -7.59 12.29 7.86
C ASP A 187 -7.76 11.89 6.39
N PRO A 188 -8.95 11.43 5.96
CA PRO A 188 -9.14 10.89 4.61
C PRO A 188 -8.94 11.90 3.49
N GLU A 189 -9.03 13.21 3.76
CA GLU A 189 -8.77 14.25 2.75
C GLU A 189 -7.27 14.40 2.45
N LEU A 190 -6.41 13.92 3.36
CA LEU A 190 -4.97 13.91 3.16
C LEU A 190 -4.61 13.06 1.93
N TYR A 191 -3.91 13.68 0.97
CA TYR A 191 -3.48 13.08 -0.30
C TYR A 191 -4.62 12.49 -1.15
N LEU A 192 -5.82 13.08 -1.06
CA LEU A 192 -6.98 12.66 -1.85
C LEU A 192 -6.71 12.82 -3.35
N ASN A 193 -6.90 11.74 -4.11
CA ASN A 193 -6.63 11.64 -5.55
C ASN A 193 -5.17 11.94 -5.92
N GLU A 194 -4.25 11.68 -5.00
CA GLU A 194 -2.82 11.86 -5.22
C GLU A 194 -2.06 10.54 -5.38
N ASN A 195 -0.92 10.64 -6.04
CA ASN A 195 0.02 9.54 -6.23
C ASN A 195 1.41 9.98 -5.74
N ILE A 196 1.75 9.55 -4.54
CA ILE A 196 2.89 10.08 -3.80
C ILE A 196 4.00 9.06 -3.67
N GLY A 197 5.24 9.51 -3.87
CA GLY A 197 6.44 8.79 -3.46
C GLY A 197 6.61 8.88 -1.94
N VAL A 198 7.20 7.86 -1.33
CA VAL A 198 7.54 7.86 0.10
C VAL A 198 8.97 7.39 0.27
N ASN A 199 9.87 8.26 0.71
CA ASN A 199 11.29 7.95 0.92
C ASN A 199 11.78 8.45 2.29
N LYS A 200 12.86 7.87 2.80
CA LYS A 200 13.58 8.41 3.95
C LYS A 200 14.36 9.66 3.52
N PRO A 201 14.32 10.78 4.27
CA PRO A 201 15.15 11.94 4.03
C PRO A 201 16.64 11.59 4.13
N ASN A 202 17.50 12.32 3.40
CA ASN A 202 18.96 12.16 3.46
C ASN A 202 19.45 10.71 3.22
N SER A 203 18.73 9.96 2.38
CA SER A 203 19.05 8.56 2.05
C SER A 203 19.55 8.38 0.61
N THR A 204 20.15 9.43 0.05
CA THR A 204 20.72 9.41 -1.31
C THR A 204 21.91 8.46 -1.40
N GLY A 205 21.99 7.69 -2.48
CA GLY A 205 23.08 6.75 -2.78
C GLY A 205 22.81 6.00 -4.08
N ASP A 206 23.72 5.14 -4.50
CA ASP A 206 23.55 4.31 -5.71
C ASP A 206 22.66 3.08 -5.47
N LYS A 207 22.50 2.69 -4.20
CA LYS A 207 21.71 1.55 -3.72
C LYS A 207 21.30 1.78 -2.26
N PRO A 208 20.34 1.01 -1.73
CA PRO A 208 19.97 1.05 -0.31
C PRO A 208 21.18 0.84 0.61
N SER A 209 21.21 1.51 1.76
CA SER A 209 22.38 1.62 2.64
C SER A 209 22.92 0.30 3.22
N TRP A 210 22.15 -0.78 3.12
CA TRP A 210 22.49 -2.10 3.67
C TRP A 210 22.89 -3.13 2.61
N LEU A 211 22.99 -2.73 1.34
CA LEU A 211 23.40 -3.57 0.22
C LEU A 211 24.83 -3.28 -0.24
#